data_AF-A0A940UFI9-F1
#
_entry.id   AF-A0A940UFI9-F1
#
_cell.length_a   1.000
_cell.length_b   1.000
_cell.length_c   1.000
_cell.angle_alpha   90.00
_cell.angle_beta   90.00
_cell.angle_gamma   90.00
#
_symmetry.space_group_name_H-M   'P 1'
#
loop_
_entity.id
_entity.type
_entity.pdbx_description
1 polymer ?
#
loop_
_entity_poly.entity_id
_entity_poly.type
_entity_poly.pdbx_seq_one_letter_code
_entity_poly.pdbx_strand_id
1 'polypeptide(L)'
;MNYTVIARRWRPKTFEDVVGQGHIVKTIRNAIRHGRIAHGYLFYGPRGCGKTSVARILAKAVNCSQPVDGEPCNKCPTCTAINSGGLVDVVEMDAATYTGIDDVRELRETARYSPLEGSYRVFIIDEAHRLSKNAWDGLLKILEEPSSHVIFVLATTADPNNLPQTILSRVQRFDFRRIREADIVLQLRKICDAEGIKYDEKIFSLIAREADGSLRDAESLLDQIITYGGDYIAEKDVLDVIGLVEGALTLGIIRAVSEQDPKKGLELIEGAIERGYEASQIYKALVNSLRSLLLIKLWGEKPPFLILDEGEFSELSGLGDSLEYYEIQNMLNYLLRAEDLIGGPFPKIALEVLFINLYNLSRLRDVEKVMSRVTSGTTSSVTSSVTSGVDTTPVSPHDNEAARELPSEAHTQVRKEVRREGAREGTKEGAKKTPAEPPAPEKNNPSATVPPAVAPSGISPSVVNPPGAKPKEEPSPSAAPRQRGTTASEFLEYLKVKSPFISSVLESLEVRVEDGKLIILLDKQYSFVKQDNNIVNELKKRAAQFFGKEVTLQFSEANGPKEETLDDYVKEAKSLFNL
;
A
#
# COMPACT_ATOMS: atom_id res chain seq x y z
N MET A 1 -13.89 7.14 -32.55
CA MET A 1 -13.86 5.85 -31.84
C MET A 1 -13.41 6.13 -30.42
N ASN A 2 -14.11 5.61 -29.41
CA ASN A 2 -13.69 5.82 -28.02
C ASN A 2 -12.42 5.02 -27.76
N TYR A 3 -11.34 5.73 -27.39
CA TYR A 3 -10.09 5.12 -26.96
C TYR A 3 -10.35 4.13 -25.82
N THR A 4 -9.83 2.92 -25.94
CA THR A 4 -9.95 1.88 -24.93
C THR A 4 -8.55 1.45 -24.52
N VAL A 5 -8.23 1.63 -23.24
CA VAL A 5 -6.94 1.26 -22.64
C VAL A 5 -6.58 -0.21 -22.93
N ILE A 6 -5.29 -0.49 -23.13
CA ILE A 6 -4.76 -1.83 -23.43
C ILE A 6 -5.29 -2.88 -22.47
N ALA A 7 -5.25 -2.61 -21.15
CA ALA A 7 -5.70 -3.54 -20.11
C ALA A 7 -7.17 -3.99 -20.25
N ARG A 8 -8.00 -3.22 -20.96
CA ARG A 8 -9.39 -3.60 -21.26
C ARG A 8 -9.52 -4.28 -22.60
N ARG A 9 -8.77 -3.83 -23.61
CA ARG A 9 -8.80 -4.38 -24.98
C ARG A 9 -8.20 -5.77 -25.07
N TRP A 10 -7.10 -6.02 -24.35
CA TRP A 10 -6.35 -7.27 -24.32
C TRP A 10 -6.80 -8.24 -23.23
N ARG A 11 -7.91 -7.91 -22.56
CA ARG A 11 -8.51 -8.79 -21.55
C ARG A 11 -8.83 -10.16 -22.18
N PRO A 12 -8.38 -11.27 -21.58
CA PRO A 12 -8.47 -12.59 -22.20
C PRO A 12 -9.93 -12.99 -22.45
N LYS A 13 -10.18 -13.57 -23.63
CA LYS A 13 -11.53 -13.95 -24.08
C LYS A 13 -11.75 -15.46 -24.04
N THR A 14 -10.70 -16.24 -24.05
CA THR A 14 -10.70 -17.70 -23.87
C THR A 14 -9.85 -18.06 -22.67
N PHE A 15 -9.97 -19.30 -22.19
CA PHE A 15 -9.11 -19.80 -21.13
C PHE A 15 -7.65 -19.93 -21.62
N GLU A 16 -7.42 -20.16 -22.91
CA GLU A 16 -6.08 -20.21 -23.52
C GLU A 16 -5.33 -18.88 -23.48
N ASP A 17 -6.07 -17.77 -23.53
CA ASP A 17 -5.49 -16.43 -23.46
C ASP A 17 -5.02 -16.05 -22.03
N VAL A 18 -5.34 -16.85 -21.01
CA VAL A 18 -5.04 -16.55 -19.61
C VAL A 18 -3.57 -16.85 -19.30
N VAL A 19 -2.82 -15.80 -18.97
CA VAL A 19 -1.39 -15.88 -18.69
C VAL A 19 -1.11 -16.34 -17.25
N GLY A 20 -0.17 -17.27 -17.06
CA GLY A 20 0.39 -17.64 -15.76
C GLY A 20 -0.48 -18.53 -14.85
N GLN A 21 -1.73 -18.84 -15.22
CA GLN A 21 -2.68 -19.59 -14.37
C GLN A 21 -3.07 -20.97 -14.92
N GLY A 22 -2.13 -21.66 -15.58
CA GLY A 22 -2.44 -22.90 -16.34
C GLY A 22 -3.11 -24.02 -15.52
N HIS A 23 -2.77 -24.16 -14.23
CA HIS A 23 -3.37 -25.19 -13.37
C HIS A 23 -4.86 -24.92 -13.06
N ILE A 24 -5.23 -23.66 -12.82
CA ILE A 24 -6.62 -23.23 -12.57
C ILE A 24 -7.43 -23.41 -13.84
N VAL A 25 -6.92 -22.86 -14.93
CA VAL A 25 -7.54 -22.89 -16.24
C VAL A 25 -7.84 -24.32 -16.68
N LYS A 26 -6.85 -25.22 -16.60
CA LYS A 26 -7.00 -26.63 -16.97
C LYS A 26 -8.08 -27.33 -16.14
N THR A 27 -8.15 -27.02 -14.85
CA THR A 27 -9.14 -27.62 -13.93
C THR A 27 -10.55 -27.18 -14.27
N ILE A 28 -10.77 -25.88 -14.48
CA ILE A 28 -12.08 -25.32 -14.83
C ILE A 28 -12.53 -25.82 -16.21
N ARG A 29 -11.63 -25.80 -17.21
CA ARG A 29 -11.91 -26.31 -18.57
C ARG A 29 -12.37 -27.77 -18.53
N ASN A 30 -11.66 -28.62 -17.78
CA ASN A 30 -12.03 -30.02 -17.62
C ASN A 30 -13.37 -30.19 -16.89
N ALA A 31 -13.64 -29.39 -15.86
CA ALA A 31 -14.92 -29.42 -15.14
C ALA A 31 -16.10 -29.14 -16.09
N ILE A 32 -15.96 -28.12 -16.95
CA ILE A 32 -16.97 -27.78 -17.96
C ILE A 32 -17.12 -28.91 -18.98
N ARG A 33 -16.00 -29.41 -19.52
CA ARG A 33 -15.99 -30.51 -20.50
C ARG A 33 -16.69 -31.77 -19.99
N HIS A 34 -16.57 -32.06 -18.71
CA HIS A 34 -17.18 -33.24 -18.08
C HIS A 34 -18.54 -32.97 -17.42
N GLY A 35 -19.10 -31.76 -17.57
CA GLY A 35 -20.37 -31.38 -16.95
C GLY A 35 -20.34 -31.37 -15.41
N ARG A 36 -19.16 -31.25 -14.79
CA ARG A 36 -18.95 -31.21 -13.34
C ARG A 36 -18.82 -29.78 -12.84
N ILE A 37 -19.79 -28.95 -13.19
CA ILE A 37 -19.80 -27.52 -12.85
C ILE A 37 -20.27 -27.36 -11.39
N ALA A 38 -19.45 -26.73 -10.55
CA ALA A 38 -19.85 -26.38 -9.18
C ALA A 38 -20.85 -25.22 -9.18
N HIS A 39 -21.68 -25.15 -8.14
CA HIS A 39 -22.60 -24.03 -7.92
C HIS A 39 -21.90 -22.79 -7.33
N GLY A 40 -20.67 -22.94 -6.81
CA GLY A 40 -19.91 -21.88 -6.17
C GLY A 40 -18.41 -22.00 -6.39
N TYR A 41 -17.77 -20.91 -6.79
CA TYR A 41 -16.34 -20.77 -7.02
C TYR A 41 -15.80 -19.62 -6.17
N LEU A 42 -14.66 -19.83 -5.51
CA LEU A 42 -13.89 -18.79 -4.84
C LEU A 42 -12.55 -18.60 -5.54
N PHE A 43 -12.37 -17.46 -6.17
CA PHE A 43 -11.13 -17.03 -6.79
C PHE A 43 -10.38 -16.11 -5.85
N TYR A 44 -9.31 -16.61 -5.26
CA TYR A 44 -8.46 -15.87 -4.35
C TYR A 44 -7.10 -15.60 -4.97
N GLY A 45 -6.51 -14.43 -4.71
CA GLY A 45 -5.12 -14.16 -5.01
C GLY A 45 -4.83 -12.67 -5.21
N PRO A 46 -3.58 -12.31 -5.54
CA PRO A 46 -3.15 -10.92 -5.72
C PRO A 46 -4.00 -10.15 -6.74
N ARG A 47 -3.99 -8.82 -6.68
CA ARG A 47 -4.66 -8.00 -7.71
C ARG A 47 -4.00 -8.23 -9.07
N GLY A 48 -4.79 -8.12 -10.14
CA GLY A 48 -4.30 -8.15 -11.52
C GLY A 48 -3.81 -9.51 -12.07
N CYS A 49 -3.95 -10.61 -11.30
CA CYS A 49 -3.60 -11.97 -11.73
C CYS A 49 -4.66 -12.68 -12.62
N GLY A 50 -5.79 -12.02 -12.90
CA GLY A 50 -6.82 -12.53 -13.83
C GLY A 50 -8.11 -13.09 -13.22
N LYS A 51 -8.35 -12.99 -11.91
CA LYS A 51 -9.55 -13.52 -11.23
C LYS A 51 -10.88 -13.21 -11.95
N THR A 52 -11.21 -11.93 -12.09
CA THR A 52 -12.46 -11.47 -12.72
C THR A 52 -12.51 -11.82 -14.22
N SER A 53 -11.35 -11.87 -14.89
CA SER A 53 -11.28 -12.27 -16.30
C SER A 53 -11.61 -13.76 -16.45
N VAL A 54 -11.05 -14.63 -15.61
CA VAL A 54 -11.39 -16.06 -15.58
C VAL A 54 -12.86 -16.28 -15.19
N ALA A 55 -13.42 -15.47 -14.29
CA ALA A 55 -14.84 -15.53 -13.93
C ALA A 55 -15.75 -15.27 -15.14
N ARG A 56 -15.44 -14.25 -15.95
CA ARG A 56 -16.18 -13.97 -17.18
C ARG A 56 -15.99 -15.05 -18.24
N ILE A 57 -14.80 -15.63 -18.37
CA ILE A 57 -14.56 -16.74 -19.30
C ILE A 57 -15.37 -17.97 -18.87
N LEU A 58 -15.42 -18.29 -17.56
CA LEU A 58 -16.26 -19.34 -17.02
C LEU A 58 -17.74 -19.08 -17.34
N ALA A 59 -18.25 -17.89 -17.02
CA ALA A 59 -19.64 -17.50 -17.33
C ALA A 59 -19.98 -17.66 -18.82
N LYS A 60 -19.01 -17.36 -19.68
CA LYS A 60 -19.12 -17.52 -21.13
C LYS A 60 -19.12 -18.98 -21.56
N ALA A 61 -18.23 -19.79 -21.01
CA ALA A 61 -18.09 -21.19 -21.38
C ALA A 61 -19.32 -22.02 -20.99
N VAL A 62 -19.89 -21.78 -19.80
CA VAL A 62 -21.10 -22.49 -19.34
C VAL A 62 -22.36 -22.07 -20.08
N ASN A 63 -22.40 -20.86 -20.63
CA ASN A 63 -23.53 -20.33 -21.41
C ASN A 63 -23.29 -20.38 -22.93
N CYS A 64 -22.17 -20.91 -23.39
CA CYS A 64 -21.88 -21.00 -24.80
C CYS A 64 -22.79 -22.05 -25.45
N SER A 65 -23.43 -21.70 -26.57
CA SER A 65 -24.23 -22.64 -27.36
C SER A 65 -23.39 -23.65 -28.15
N GLN A 66 -22.10 -23.38 -28.35
CA GLN A 66 -21.19 -24.19 -29.15
C GLN A 66 -19.80 -24.28 -28.48
N PRO A 67 -19.70 -24.80 -27.24
CA PRO A 67 -18.42 -24.91 -26.57
C PRO A 67 -17.55 -25.99 -27.26
N VAL A 68 -16.24 -25.75 -27.32
CA VAL A 68 -15.28 -26.70 -27.89
C VAL A 68 -14.27 -27.06 -26.81
N ASP A 69 -14.21 -28.32 -26.39
CA ASP A 69 -13.32 -28.81 -25.33
C ASP A 69 -13.36 -27.99 -24.01
N GLY A 70 -14.52 -27.42 -23.68
CA GLY A 70 -14.71 -26.57 -22.50
C GLY A 70 -14.34 -25.09 -22.70
N GLU A 71 -13.91 -24.69 -23.91
CA GLU A 71 -13.72 -23.30 -24.31
C GLU A 71 -15.01 -22.66 -24.84
N PRO A 72 -15.22 -21.35 -24.59
CA PRO A 72 -16.26 -20.60 -25.27
C PRO A 72 -15.86 -20.29 -26.72
N CYS A 73 -16.80 -20.40 -27.66
CA CYS A 73 -16.51 -20.17 -29.09
C CYS A 73 -16.23 -18.71 -29.48
N ASN A 74 -16.59 -17.74 -28.62
CA ASN A 74 -16.48 -16.30 -28.87
C ASN A 74 -17.19 -15.78 -30.14
N LYS A 75 -18.07 -16.58 -30.77
CA LYS A 75 -18.79 -16.23 -32.00
C LYS A 75 -20.31 -16.23 -31.85
N CYS A 76 -20.85 -16.98 -30.89
CA CYS A 76 -22.30 -17.05 -30.69
C CYS A 76 -22.85 -15.79 -30.00
N PRO A 77 -24.17 -15.49 -30.13
CA PRO A 77 -24.78 -14.29 -29.55
C PRO A 77 -24.51 -14.15 -28.05
N THR A 78 -24.61 -15.24 -27.30
CA THR A 78 -24.36 -15.27 -25.85
C THR A 78 -22.92 -14.90 -25.51
N CYS A 79 -21.94 -15.43 -26.24
CA CYS A 79 -20.53 -15.07 -26.03
C CYS A 79 -20.27 -13.60 -26.32
N THR A 80 -20.85 -13.07 -27.40
CA THR A 80 -20.72 -11.66 -27.78
C THR A 80 -21.36 -10.75 -26.74
N ALA A 81 -22.57 -11.09 -26.26
CA ALA A 81 -23.27 -10.34 -25.22
C ALA A 81 -22.50 -10.31 -23.88
N ILE A 82 -21.89 -11.43 -23.46
CA ILE A 82 -21.04 -11.46 -22.27
C ILE A 82 -19.78 -10.62 -22.45
N ASN A 83 -19.16 -10.65 -23.63
CA ASN A 83 -17.98 -9.83 -23.94
C ASN A 83 -18.28 -8.33 -23.87
N SER A 84 -19.48 -7.91 -24.27
CA SER A 84 -19.95 -6.52 -24.14
C SER A 84 -20.53 -6.18 -22.76
N GLY A 85 -20.66 -7.15 -21.85
CA GLY A 85 -21.26 -6.97 -20.52
C GLY A 85 -22.78 -6.77 -20.54
N GLY A 86 -23.47 -7.27 -21.57
CA GLY A 86 -24.90 -7.05 -21.81
C GLY A 86 -25.80 -8.26 -21.59
N LEU A 87 -25.26 -9.44 -21.26
CA LEU A 87 -26.08 -10.62 -21.03
C LEU A 87 -26.77 -10.53 -19.66
N VAL A 88 -28.10 -10.51 -19.64
CA VAL A 88 -28.91 -10.37 -18.42
C VAL A 88 -28.67 -11.49 -17.42
N ASP A 89 -28.35 -12.70 -17.90
CA ASP A 89 -28.07 -13.86 -17.04
C ASP A 89 -26.67 -13.87 -16.43
N VAL A 90 -25.82 -12.88 -16.73
CA VAL A 90 -24.52 -12.70 -16.09
C VAL A 90 -24.51 -11.37 -15.36
N VAL A 91 -24.63 -11.44 -14.04
CA VAL A 91 -24.66 -10.26 -13.17
C VAL A 91 -23.28 -10.10 -12.54
N GLU A 92 -22.60 -9.00 -12.85
CA GLU A 92 -21.32 -8.63 -12.25
C GLU A 92 -21.54 -7.50 -11.24
N MET A 93 -21.16 -7.74 -9.99
CA MET A 93 -21.28 -6.80 -8.89
C MET A 93 -19.90 -6.60 -8.24
N ASP A 94 -19.48 -5.35 -8.07
CA ASP A 94 -18.31 -5.02 -7.26
C ASP A 94 -18.75 -4.75 -5.83
N ALA A 95 -18.38 -5.65 -4.91
CA ALA A 95 -18.72 -5.53 -3.49
C ALA A 95 -18.02 -4.35 -2.81
N ALA A 96 -17.05 -3.68 -3.45
CA ALA A 96 -16.56 -2.38 -2.99
C ALA A 96 -17.61 -1.26 -3.11
N THR A 97 -18.47 -1.35 -4.13
CA THR A 97 -19.47 -0.33 -4.44
C THR A 97 -20.84 -0.73 -3.88
N TYR A 98 -21.16 -2.02 -3.94
CA TYR A 98 -22.43 -2.61 -3.51
C TYR A 98 -22.21 -3.56 -2.33
N THR A 99 -22.15 -2.99 -1.13
CA THR A 99 -21.82 -3.71 0.13
C THR A 99 -23.06 -4.15 0.92
N GLY A 100 -24.24 -3.70 0.49
CA GLY A 100 -25.46 -3.69 1.28
C GLY A 100 -26.23 -5.01 1.29
N ILE A 101 -27.10 -5.15 2.28
CA ILE A 101 -28.01 -6.30 2.38
C ILE A 101 -29.06 -6.29 1.26
N ASP A 102 -29.46 -5.12 0.78
CA ASP A 102 -30.52 -4.98 -0.22
C ASP A 102 -30.04 -5.46 -1.60
N ASP A 103 -28.77 -5.20 -1.95
CA ASP A 103 -28.13 -5.72 -3.17
C ASP A 103 -28.17 -7.25 -3.17
N VAL A 104 -27.76 -7.89 -2.07
CA VAL A 104 -27.80 -9.36 -1.95
C VAL A 104 -29.23 -9.90 -1.92
N ARG A 105 -30.20 -9.16 -1.36
CA ARG A 105 -31.61 -9.56 -1.41
C ARG A 105 -32.12 -9.58 -2.84
N GLU A 106 -31.78 -8.58 -3.64
CA GLU A 106 -32.14 -8.55 -5.06
C GLU A 106 -31.48 -9.71 -5.83
N LEU A 107 -30.19 -9.97 -5.59
CA LEU A 107 -29.51 -11.15 -6.14
C LEU A 107 -30.21 -12.45 -5.75
N ARG A 108 -30.67 -12.56 -4.50
CA ARG A 108 -31.40 -13.73 -4.03
C ARG A 108 -32.73 -13.93 -4.73
N GLU A 109 -33.53 -12.86 -4.86
CA GLU A 109 -34.83 -12.97 -5.51
C GLU A 109 -34.66 -13.30 -7.00
N THR A 110 -33.68 -12.70 -7.68
CA THR A 110 -33.36 -13.01 -9.07
C THR A 110 -32.80 -14.42 -9.25
N ALA A 111 -32.05 -14.96 -8.28
CA ALA A 111 -31.50 -16.33 -8.32
C ALA A 111 -32.58 -17.43 -8.29
N ARG A 112 -33.81 -17.13 -7.87
CA ARG A 112 -34.91 -18.12 -7.85
C ARG A 112 -35.47 -18.42 -9.24
N TYR A 113 -35.28 -17.51 -10.19
CA TYR A 113 -35.84 -17.63 -11.53
C TYR A 113 -34.83 -18.23 -12.50
N SER A 114 -35.33 -19.08 -13.40
CA SER A 114 -34.52 -19.66 -14.46
C SER A 114 -33.89 -18.57 -15.36
N PRO A 115 -32.73 -18.87 -15.99
CA PRO A 115 -32.09 -17.94 -16.90
C PRO A 115 -33.00 -17.64 -18.10
N LEU A 116 -32.87 -16.45 -18.68
CA LEU A 116 -33.69 -15.98 -19.81
C LEU A 116 -33.16 -16.49 -21.15
N GLU A 117 -31.85 -16.37 -21.37
CA GLU A 117 -31.17 -16.69 -22.63
C GLU A 117 -30.10 -17.76 -22.45
N GLY A 118 -29.42 -17.78 -21.29
CA GLY A 118 -28.35 -18.70 -20.97
C GLY A 118 -28.82 -20.07 -20.47
N SER A 119 -27.87 -20.99 -20.29
CA SER A 119 -28.10 -22.25 -19.56
C SER A 119 -27.99 -22.06 -18.04
N TYR A 120 -27.19 -21.08 -17.63
CA TYR A 120 -26.89 -20.73 -16.24
C TYR A 120 -27.02 -19.23 -16.00
N ARG A 121 -27.53 -18.88 -14.83
CA ARG A 121 -27.46 -17.55 -14.25
C ARG A 121 -26.19 -17.47 -13.41
N VAL A 122 -25.28 -16.58 -13.78
CA VAL A 122 -23.95 -16.48 -13.17
C VAL A 122 -23.83 -15.16 -12.43
N PHE A 123 -23.55 -15.23 -11.13
CA PHE A 123 -23.29 -14.08 -10.28
C PHE A 123 -21.79 -13.96 -10.03
N ILE A 124 -21.16 -12.91 -10.57
CA ILE A 124 -19.75 -12.59 -10.34
C ILE A 124 -19.69 -11.48 -9.29
N ILE A 125 -19.17 -11.78 -8.11
CA ILE A 125 -19.01 -10.83 -7.01
C ILE A 125 -17.52 -10.55 -6.86
N ASP A 126 -17.07 -9.38 -7.33
CA ASP A 126 -15.69 -8.93 -7.18
C ASP A 126 -15.47 -8.26 -5.82
N GLU A 127 -14.23 -8.35 -5.32
CA GLU A 127 -13.84 -7.93 -3.97
C GLU A 127 -14.81 -8.39 -2.86
N ALA A 128 -15.27 -9.64 -2.94
CA ALA A 128 -16.33 -10.18 -2.09
C ALA A 128 -16.08 -10.03 -0.58
N HIS A 129 -14.82 -9.94 -0.14
CA HIS A 129 -14.47 -9.65 1.26
C HIS A 129 -15.02 -8.32 1.79
N ARG A 130 -15.44 -7.40 0.92
CA ARG A 130 -16.05 -6.12 1.28
C ARG A 130 -17.54 -6.22 1.59
N LEU A 131 -18.18 -7.36 1.35
CA LEU A 131 -19.57 -7.58 1.73
C LEU A 131 -19.76 -7.45 3.25
N SER A 132 -20.84 -6.78 3.64
CA SER A 132 -21.24 -6.71 5.04
C SER A 132 -21.63 -8.09 5.60
N LYS A 133 -21.56 -8.27 6.92
CA LYS A 133 -21.96 -9.54 7.58
C LYS A 133 -23.38 -9.97 7.19
N ASN A 134 -24.31 -9.03 7.19
CA ASN A 134 -25.70 -9.30 6.82
C ASN A 134 -25.86 -9.72 5.35
N ALA A 135 -25.03 -9.18 4.45
CA ALA A 135 -24.98 -9.58 3.05
C ALA A 135 -24.46 -11.02 2.91
N TRP A 136 -23.44 -11.41 3.68
CA TRP A 136 -22.98 -12.80 3.73
C TRP A 136 -24.06 -13.78 4.19
N ASP A 137 -24.80 -13.44 5.25
CA ASP A 137 -25.91 -14.27 5.75
C ASP A 137 -27.04 -14.42 4.72
N GLY A 138 -27.25 -13.38 3.89
CA GLY A 138 -28.17 -13.43 2.76
C GLY A 138 -27.75 -14.43 1.69
N LEU A 139 -26.45 -14.45 1.34
CA LEU A 139 -25.86 -15.36 0.36
C LEU A 139 -25.82 -16.81 0.84
N LEU A 140 -25.58 -17.03 2.15
CA LEU A 140 -25.48 -18.38 2.73
C LEU A 140 -26.71 -19.24 2.42
N LYS A 141 -27.91 -18.64 2.50
CA LYS A 141 -29.17 -19.35 2.22
C LYS A 141 -29.24 -19.90 0.79
N ILE A 142 -28.62 -19.23 -0.17
CA ILE A 142 -28.62 -19.63 -1.58
C ILE A 142 -27.51 -20.66 -1.83
N LEU A 143 -26.36 -20.49 -1.19
CA LEU A 143 -25.25 -21.43 -1.31
C LEU A 143 -25.53 -22.76 -0.59
N GLU A 144 -26.42 -22.77 0.41
CA GLU A 144 -26.87 -23.98 1.10
C GLU A 144 -27.82 -24.83 0.26
N GLU A 145 -28.77 -24.18 -0.44
CA GLU A 145 -29.75 -24.84 -1.30
C GLU A 145 -29.70 -24.23 -2.71
N PRO A 146 -28.59 -24.44 -3.45
CA PRO A 146 -28.39 -23.80 -4.75
C PRO A 146 -29.35 -24.38 -5.79
N SER A 147 -29.98 -23.49 -6.55
CA SER A 147 -30.70 -23.90 -7.75
C SER A 147 -29.72 -24.44 -8.79
N SER A 148 -30.11 -25.51 -9.51
CA SER A 148 -29.23 -26.21 -10.47
C SER A 148 -28.73 -25.34 -11.63
N HIS A 149 -29.39 -24.21 -11.88
CA HIS A 149 -29.08 -23.24 -12.94
C HIS A 149 -28.34 -22.00 -12.43
N VAL A 150 -27.91 -21.96 -11.16
CA VAL A 150 -27.21 -20.81 -10.57
C VAL A 150 -25.75 -21.13 -10.29
N ILE A 151 -24.86 -20.22 -10.66
CA ILE A 151 -23.43 -20.31 -10.37
C ILE A 151 -22.97 -19.01 -9.70
N PHE A 152 -22.35 -19.12 -8.53
CA PHE A 152 -21.67 -18.01 -7.87
C PHE A 152 -20.16 -18.06 -8.14
N VAL A 153 -19.58 -16.91 -8.47
CA VAL A 153 -18.14 -16.71 -8.58
C VAL A 153 -17.75 -15.55 -7.68
N LEU A 154 -17.11 -15.87 -6.56
CA LEU A 154 -16.63 -14.90 -5.58
C LEU A 154 -15.15 -14.63 -5.87
N ALA A 155 -14.76 -13.40 -6.15
CA ALA A 155 -13.36 -13.00 -6.31
C ALA A 155 -12.91 -12.14 -5.12
N THR A 156 -11.71 -12.39 -4.59
CA THR A 156 -11.16 -11.59 -3.48
C THR A 156 -9.64 -11.49 -3.54
N THR A 157 -9.12 -10.33 -3.12
CA THR A 157 -7.69 -10.10 -2.88
C THR A 157 -7.28 -10.34 -1.42
N ALA A 158 -8.21 -10.25 -0.47
CA ALA A 158 -7.96 -10.50 0.95
C ALA A 158 -7.82 -11.99 1.26
N ASP A 159 -7.08 -12.32 2.34
CA ASP A 159 -6.93 -13.69 2.85
C ASP A 159 -8.32 -14.36 2.96
N PRO A 160 -8.52 -15.55 2.36
CA PRO A 160 -9.78 -16.28 2.46
C PRO A 160 -10.22 -16.57 3.89
N ASN A 161 -9.29 -16.62 4.85
CA ASN A 161 -9.61 -16.79 6.27
C ASN A 161 -10.44 -15.62 6.85
N ASN A 162 -10.43 -14.47 6.17
CA ASN A 162 -11.29 -13.33 6.54
C ASN A 162 -12.74 -13.53 6.07
N LEU A 163 -13.01 -14.53 5.23
CA LEU A 163 -14.37 -14.89 4.80
C LEU A 163 -15.01 -15.87 5.80
N PRO A 164 -16.36 -15.87 5.93
CA PRO A 164 -17.03 -16.84 6.78
C PRO A 164 -16.72 -18.28 6.38
N GLN A 165 -16.32 -19.12 7.33
CA GLN A 165 -16.04 -20.55 7.10
C GLN A 165 -17.24 -21.31 6.52
N THR A 166 -18.45 -20.85 6.83
CA THR A 166 -19.71 -21.36 6.28
C THR A 166 -19.84 -21.15 4.76
N ILE A 167 -19.19 -20.12 4.21
CA ILE A 167 -19.11 -19.90 2.76
C ILE A 167 -18.02 -20.78 2.17
N LEU A 168 -16.84 -20.80 2.79
CA LEU A 168 -15.68 -21.56 2.30
C LEU A 168 -15.97 -23.05 2.14
N SER A 169 -16.81 -23.63 3.01
CA SER A 169 -17.20 -25.04 2.92
C SER A 169 -18.12 -25.39 1.75
N ARG A 170 -18.70 -24.39 1.07
CA ARG A 170 -19.69 -24.55 -0.01
C ARG A 170 -19.19 -24.09 -1.37
N VAL A 171 -17.97 -23.59 -1.46
CA VAL A 171 -17.39 -23.10 -2.71
C VAL A 171 -16.12 -23.86 -3.04
N GLN A 172 -15.88 -24.07 -4.34
CA GLN A 172 -14.61 -24.60 -4.81
C GLN A 172 -13.58 -23.47 -4.87
N ARG A 173 -12.53 -23.58 -4.05
CA ARG A 173 -11.46 -22.58 -3.95
C ARG A 173 -10.38 -22.78 -5.02
N PHE A 174 -9.98 -21.68 -5.66
CA PHE A 174 -8.88 -21.58 -6.61
C PHE A 174 -7.94 -20.44 -6.23
N ASP A 175 -6.66 -20.77 -6.03
CA ASP A 175 -5.64 -19.85 -5.56
C ASP A 175 -4.77 -19.37 -6.72
N PHE A 176 -5.04 -18.16 -7.18
CA PHE A 176 -4.28 -17.46 -8.21
C PHE A 176 -2.95 -16.97 -7.64
N ARG A 177 -1.90 -17.14 -8.44
CA ARG A 177 -0.53 -16.74 -8.07
C ARG A 177 -0.12 -15.48 -8.80
N ARG A 178 0.92 -14.80 -8.31
CA ARG A 178 1.61 -13.77 -9.09
C ARG A 178 2.09 -14.38 -10.41
N ILE A 179 1.93 -13.64 -11.49
CA ILE A 179 2.38 -14.07 -12.82
C ILE A 179 3.91 -13.90 -12.85
N ARG A 180 4.62 -14.86 -13.44
CA ARG A 180 6.07 -14.78 -13.54
C ARG A 180 6.45 -13.62 -14.47
N GLU A 181 7.51 -12.90 -14.15
CA GLU A 181 7.98 -11.77 -14.97
C GLU A 181 8.20 -12.18 -16.44
N ALA A 182 8.78 -13.36 -16.68
CA ALA A 182 8.97 -13.89 -18.03
C ALA A 182 7.65 -14.04 -18.81
N ASP A 183 6.56 -14.45 -18.16
CA ASP A 183 5.24 -14.59 -18.80
C ASP A 183 4.64 -13.20 -19.09
N ILE A 184 4.88 -12.20 -18.21
CA ILE A 184 4.47 -10.80 -18.45
C ILE A 184 5.23 -10.21 -19.64
N VAL A 185 6.55 -10.38 -19.68
CA VAL A 185 7.40 -9.90 -20.78
C VAL A 185 6.92 -10.45 -22.13
N LEU A 186 6.65 -11.76 -22.21
CA LEU A 186 6.12 -12.38 -23.42
C LEU A 186 4.77 -11.78 -23.84
N GLN A 187 3.90 -11.51 -22.87
CA GLN A 187 2.60 -10.92 -23.14
C GLN A 187 2.70 -9.45 -23.60
N LEU A 188 3.53 -8.62 -22.95
CA LEU A 188 3.73 -7.23 -23.35
C LEU A 188 4.34 -7.13 -24.76
N ARG A 189 5.31 -7.99 -25.08
CA ARG A 189 5.87 -8.10 -26.43
C ARG A 189 4.79 -8.40 -27.47
N LYS A 190 3.98 -9.44 -27.20
CA LYS A 190 2.86 -9.83 -28.08
C LYS A 190 1.88 -8.67 -28.29
N ILE A 191 1.61 -7.87 -27.27
CA ILE A 191 0.75 -6.68 -27.37
C ILE A 191 1.40 -5.64 -28.29
N CYS A 192 2.64 -5.22 -28.03
CA CYS A 192 3.32 -4.23 -28.85
C CYS A 192 3.43 -4.65 -30.32
N ASP A 193 3.79 -5.91 -30.59
CA ASP A 193 3.91 -6.44 -31.94
C ASP A 193 2.57 -6.41 -32.70
N ALA A 194 1.48 -6.76 -32.02
CA ALA A 194 0.14 -6.75 -32.61
C ALA A 194 -0.42 -5.32 -32.80
N GLU A 195 0.02 -4.37 -31.97
CA GLU A 195 -0.33 -2.94 -32.08
C GLU A 195 0.59 -2.18 -33.04
N GLY A 196 1.67 -2.81 -33.54
CA GLY A 196 2.62 -2.20 -34.46
C GLY A 196 3.55 -1.16 -33.83
N ILE A 197 3.78 -1.26 -32.52
CA ILE A 197 4.57 -0.30 -31.72
C ILE A 197 6.03 -0.74 -31.73
N LYS A 198 6.95 0.19 -31.98
CA LYS A 198 8.39 -0.07 -31.94
C LYS A 198 8.94 0.18 -30.54
N TYR A 199 9.93 -0.62 -30.12
CA TYR A 199 10.45 -0.56 -28.75
C TYR A 199 11.91 -1.03 -28.64
N ASP A 200 12.59 -0.58 -27.59
CA ASP A 200 13.83 -1.20 -27.10
C ASP A 200 13.54 -2.53 -26.38
N GLU A 201 14.39 -3.55 -26.54
CA GLU A 201 14.18 -4.88 -25.94
C GLU A 201 14.11 -4.87 -24.40
N LYS A 202 14.84 -3.94 -23.75
CA LYS A 202 14.95 -3.87 -22.29
C LYS A 202 13.71 -3.31 -21.58
N ILE A 203 12.77 -2.70 -22.30
CA ILE A 203 11.63 -2.02 -21.67
C ILE A 203 10.72 -2.98 -20.92
N PHE A 204 10.53 -4.20 -21.44
CA PHE A 204 9.54 -5.12 -20.90
C PHE A 204 9.97 -5.68 -19.54
N SER A 205 11.27 -5.90 -19.33
CA SER A 205 11.78 -6.31 -18.01
C SER A 205 11.55 -5.23 -16.96
N LEU A 206 11.72 -3.95 -17.30
CA LEU A 206 11.47 -2.84 -16.38
C LEU A 206 9.99 -2.78 -15.99
N ILE A 207 9.09 -2.86 -16.98
CA ILE A 207 7.63 -2.84 -16.74
C ILE A 207 7.19 -4.08 -15.95
N ALA A 208 7.68 -5.27 -16.29
CA ALA A 208 7.30 -6.50 -15.61
C ALA A 208 7.76 -6.52 -14.15
N ARG A 209 8.97 -6.01 -13.87
CA ARG A 209 9.52 -5.86 -12.53
C ARG A 209 8.70 -4.89 -11.69
N GLU A 210 8.33 -3.73 -12.25
CA GLU A 210 7.48 -2.75 -11.56
C GLU A 210 6.08 -3.29 -11.27
N ALA A 211 5.52 -4.06 -12.20
CA ALA A 211 4.18 -4.61 -12.07
C ALA A 211 4.06 -5.73 -11.02
N ASP A 212 5.17 -6.23 -10.46
CA ASP A 212 5.21 -7.22 -9.37
C ASP A 212 4.25 -8.41 -9.61
N GLY A 213 4.23 -8.95 -10.82
CA GLY A 213 3.39 -10.10 -11.17
C GLY A 213 1.89 -9.80 -11.40
N SER A 214 1.51 -8.52 -11.47
CA SER A 214 0.18 -8.04 -11.87
C SER A 214 0.15 -7.69 -13.36
N LEU A 215 -0.44 -8.55 -14.20
CA LEU A 215 -0.51 -8.28 -15.64
C LEU A 215 -1.35 -7.03 -15.96
N ARG A 216 -2.42 -6.78 -15.20
CA ARG A 216 -3.25 -5.58 -15.38
C ARG A 216 -2.44 -4.30 -15.17
N ASP A 217 -1.57 -4.28 -14.16
CA ASP A 217 -0.77 -3.09 -13.86
C ASP A 217 0.35 -2.94 -14.90
N ALA A 218 0.97 -4.05 -15.35
CA ALA A 218 1.92 -4.05 -16.47
C ALA A 218 1.31 -3.48 -17.76
N GLU A 219 0.11 -3.93 -18.14
CA GLU A 219 -0.61 -3.44 -19.32
C GLU A 219 -1.03 -1.98 -19.19
N SER A 220 -1.33 -1.52 -17.96
CA SER A 220 -1.69 -0.12 -17.68
C SER A 220 -0.46 0.79 -17.77
N LEU A 221 0.68 0.35 -17.23
CA LEU A 221 1.97 1.04 -17.38
C LEU A 221 2.38 1.13 -18.84
N LEU A 222 2.24 0.04 -19.61
CA LEU A 222 2.54 0.04 -21.04
C LEU A 222 1.67 1.08 -21.79
N ASP A 223 0.37 1.17 -21.50
CA ASP A 223 -0.53 2.16 -22.09
C ASP A 223 -0.07 3.62 -21.81
N GLN A 224 0.38 3.89 -20.59
CA GLN A 224 0.94 5.18 -20.20
C GLN A 224 2.24 5.50 -20.95
N ILE A 225 3.14 4.52 -21.05
CA ILE A 225 4.42 4.65 -21.74
C ILE A 225 4.22 4.89 -23.24
N ILE A 226 3.27 4.19 -23.87
CA ILE A 226 2.90 4.42 -25.28
C ILE A 226 2.37 5.84 -25.47
N THR A 227 1.52 6.30 -24.54
CA THR A 227 0.98 7.66 -24.59
C THR A 227 2.08 8.72 -24.44
N TYR A 228 3.15 8.41 -23.70
CA TYR A 228 4.31 9.28 -23.50
C TYR A 228 5.30 9.28 -24.68
N GLY A 229 5.79 8.10 -25.09
CA GLY A 229 6.83 7.94 -26.11
C GLY A 229 6.32 7.99 -27.56
N GLY A 230 5.01 7.86 -27.78
CA GLY A 230 4.41 7.86 -29.11
C GLY A 230 4.68 6.56 -29.87
N ASP A 231 5.26 6.65 -31.06
CA ASP A 231 5.42 5.51 -31.99
C ASP A 231 6.63 4.60 -31.66
N TYR A 232 7.60 5.13 -30.89
CA TYR A 232 8.80 4.41 -30.48
C TYR A 232 8.99 4.56 -28.97
N ILE A 233 9.11 3.43 -28.27
CA ILE A 233 9.34 3.41 -26.82
C ILE A 233 10.82 3.14 -26.56
N ALA A 234 11.53 4.17 -26.09
CA ALA A 234 12.90 4.02 -25.61
C ALA A 234 12.93 3.59 -24.14
N GLU A 235 14.05 3.00 -23.70
CA GLU A 235 14.29 2.66 -22.29
C GLU A 235 14.12 3.87 -21.35
N LYS A 236 14.57 5.05 -21.79
CA LYS A 236 14.47 6.28 -21.02
C LYS A 236 13.02 6.70 -20.76
N ASP A 237 12.14 6.54 -21.74
CA ASP A 237 10.72 6.88 -21.61
C ASP A 237 10.05 6.05 -20.49
N VAL A 238 10.46 4.79 -20.36
CA VAL A 238 9.96 3.88 -19.33
C VAL A 238 10.44 4.31 -17.94
N LEU A 239 11.72 4.67 -17.82
CA LEU A 239 12.28 5.15 -16.56
C LEU A 239 11.61 6.46 -16.10
N ASP A 240 11.39 7.39 -17.04
CA ASP A 240 10.74 8.67 -16.78
C ASP A 240 9.27 8.47 -16.33
N VAL A 241 8.53 7.55 -16.95
CA VAL A 241 7.11 7.28 -16.61
C VAL A 241 6.95 6.51 -15.29
N ILE A 242 7.77 5.49 -15.05
CA ILE A 242 7.73 4.74 -13.78
C ILE A 242 8.31 5.60 -12.64
N GLY A 243 9.15 6.60 -12.98
CA GLY A 243 9.95 7.34 -12.01
C GLY A 243 11.00 6.45 -11.35
N LEU A 244 11.51 5.46 -12.09
CA LEU A 244 12.64 4.67 -11.63
C LEU A 244 13.90 5.51 -11.78
N VAL A 245 14.61 5.64 -10.67
CA VAL A 245 15.89 6.33 -10.63
C VAL A 245 16.89 5.56 -11.50
N GLU A 246 17.58 6.28 -12.38
CA GLU A 246 18.66 5.73 -13.20
C GLU A 246 19.65 4.93 -12.34
N GLY A 247 20.04 3.74 -12.81
CA GLY A 247 20.98 2.87 -12.10
C GLY A 247 22.31 3.58 -11.80
N ALA A 248 22.81 4.37 -12.75
CA ALA A 248 24.02 5.16 -12.61
C ALA A 248 23.96 6.16 -11.43
N LEU A 249 22.81 6.79 -11.20
CA LEU A 249 22.61 7.70 -10.07
C LEU A 249 22.64 6.94 -8.75
N THR A 250 21.92 5.83 -8.66
CA THR A 250 21.85 4.98 -7.46
C THR A 250 23.23 4.43 -7.10
N LEU A 251 23.95 3.90 -8.09
CA LEU A 251 25.32 3.42 -7.92
C LEU A 251 26.28 4.54 -7.56
N GLY A 252 26.09 5.75 -8.12
CA GLY A 252 26.85 6.94 -7.77
C GLY A 252 26.71 7.31 -6.30
N ILE A 253 25.50 7.23 -5.74
CA ILE A 253 25.25 7.50 -4.31
C ILE A 253 25.93 6.44 -3.43
N ILE A 254 25.81 5.16 -3.76
CA ILE A 254 26.47 4.08 -2.99
C ILE A 254 28.01 4.21 -3.11
N ARG A 255 28.52 4.56 -4.28
CA ARG A 255 29.95 4.80 -4.51
C ARG A 255 30.46 5.98 -3.70
N ALA A 256 29.70 7.06 -3.59
CA ALA A 256 30.05 8.20 -2.75
C ALA A 256 30.23 7.82 -1.27
N VAL A 257 29.41 6.88 -0.76
CA VAL A 257 29.61 6.29 0.58
C VAL A 257 30.92 5.50 0.64
N SER A 258 31.17 4.63 -0.34
CA SER A 258 32.39 3.80 -0.38
C SER A 258 33.67 4.62 -0.55
N GLU A 259 33.65 5.70 -1.32
CA GLU A 259 34.79 6.58 -1.61
C GLU A 259 35.03 7.64 -0.53
N GLN A 260 34.22 7.66 0.53
CA GLN A 260 34.26 8.68 1.59
C GLN A 260 34.05 10.12 1.08
N ASP A 261 33.18 10.30 0.09
CA ASP A 261 32.84 11.61 -0.49
C ASP A 261 31.36 11.99 -0.21
N PRO A 262 31.04 12.48 1.00
CA PRO A 262 29.66 12.82 1.35
C PRO A 262 29.13 14.01 0.54
N LYS A 263 30.03 14.89 0.05
CA LYS A 263 29.63 16.07 -0.73
C LYS A 263 29.05 15.63 -2.07
N LYS A 264 29.76 14.77 -2.79
CA LYS A 264 29.31 14.23 -4.08
C LYS A 264 28.00 13.44 -3.93
N GLY A 265 27.84 12.66 -2.87
CA GLY A 265 26.60 11.92 -2.64
C GLY A 265 25.39 12.84 -2.38
N LEU A 266 25.56 13.90 -1.60
CA LEU A 266 24.51 14.91 -1.39
C LEU A 266 24.22 15.71 -2.68
N GLU A 267 25.24 16.07 -3.47
CA GLU A 267 25.07 16.72 -4.78
C GLU A 267 24.26 15.83 -5.75
N LEU A 268 24.49 14.50 -5.73
CA LEU A 268 23.71 13.55 -6.52
C LEU A 268 22.25 13.45 -6.06
N ILE A 269 22.00 13.41 -4.75
CA ILE A 269 20.65 13.39 -4.19
C ILE A 269 19.90 14.68 -4.53
N GLU A 270 20.52 15.85 -4.34
CA GLU A 270 19.90 17.14 -4.67
C GLU A 270 19.58 17.22 -6.16
N GLY A 271 20.54 16.87 -7.03
CA GLY A 271 20.33 16.89 -8.47
C GLY A 271 19.25 15.89 -8.93
N ALA A 272 19.04 14.79 -8.22
CA ALA A 272 17.93 13.87 -8.48
C ALA A 272 16.58 14.52 -8.16
N ILE A 273 16.48 15.15 -6.99
CA ILE A 273 15.26 15.84 -6.55
C ILE A 273 14.93 17.01 -7.48
N GLU A 274 15.94 17.78 -7.91
CA GLU A 274 15.75 18.87 -8.89
C GLU A 274 15.25 18.38 -10.26
N ARG A 275 15.59 17.15 -10.64
CA ARG A 275 15.04 16.48 -11.85
C ARG A 275 13.62 15.94 -11.65
N GLY A 276 13.05 16.04 -10.44
CA GLY A 276 11.69 15.63 -10.11
C GLY A 276 11.57 14.21 -9.54
N TYR A 277 12.68 13.54 -9.20
CA TYR A 277 12.61 12.25 -8.52
C TYR A 277 12.11 12.42 -7.07
N GLU A 278 11.20 11.55 -6.66
CA GLU A 278 10.73 11.49 -5.29
C GLU A 278 11.77 10.82 -4.39
N ALA A 279 11.94 11.31 -3.16
CA ALA A 279 12.89 10.74 -2.21
C ALA A 279 12.61 9.25 -1.92
N SER A 280 11.34 8.85 -1.97
CA SER A 280 10.92 7.44 -1.82
C SER A 280 11.38 6.55 -2.98
N GLN A 281 11.48 7.09 -4.21
CA GLN A 281 11.99 6.37 -5.38
C GLN A 281 13.50 6.12 -5.24
N ILE A 282 14.26 7.16 -4.85
CA ILE A 282 15.70 7.05 -4.60
C ILE A 282 15.97 6.04 -3.48
N TYR A 283 15.21 6.13 -2.38
CA TYR A 283 15.27 5.17 -1.28
C TYR A 283 15.06 3.71 -1.75
N LYS A 284 13.98 3.44 -2.50
CA LYS A 284 13.68 2.10 -3.02
C LYS A 284 14.79 1.59 -3.94
N ALA A 285 15.34 2.46 -4.79
CA ALA A 285 16.45 2.11 -5.68
C ALA A 285 17.72 1.72 -4.89
N LEU A 286 18.04 2.47 -3.81
CA LEU A 286 19.16 2.15 -2.92
C LEU A 286 18.96 0.80 -2.21
N VAL A 287 17.77 0.54 -1.66
CA VAL A 287 17.42 -0.74 -1.03
C VAL A 287 17.61 -1.91 -2.00
N ASN A 288 17.07 -1.79 -3.21
CA ASN A 288 17.15 -2.84 -4.24
C ASN A 288 18.60 -3.09 -4.69
N SER A 289 19.39 -2.02 -4.87
CA SER A 289 20.78 -2.12 -5.28
C SER A 289 21.64 -2.78 -4.20
N LEU A 290 21.49 -2.36 -2.93
CA LEU A 290 22.22 -2.98 -1.81
C LEU A 290 21.79 -4.41 -1.54
N ARG A 291 20.50 -4.74 -1.68
CA ARG A 291 20.01 -6.13 -1.62
C ARG A 291 20.67 -6.98 -2.70
N SER A 292 20.73 -6.48 -3.92
CA SER A 292 21.35 -7.19 -5.05
C SER A 292 22.84 -7.40 -4.81
N LEU A 293 23.54 -6.35 -4.34
CA LEU A 293 24.96 -6.42 -3.96
C LEU A 293 25.22 -7.46 -2.87
N LEU A 294 24.39 -7.49 -1.82
CA LEU A 294 24.50 -8.45 -0.72
C LEU A 294 24.35 -9.89 -1.22
N LEU A 295 23.36 -10.13 -2.09
CA LEU A 295 23.09 -11.45 -2.66
C LEU A 295 24.20 -11.91 -3.60
N ILE A 296 24.69 -11.03 -4.47
CA ILE A 296 25.84 -11.33 -5.36
C ILE A 296 27.07 -11.69 -4.52
N LYS A 297 27.35 -10.92 -3.47
CA LYS A 297 28.51 -11.15 -2.60
C LYS A 297 28.41 -12.46 -1.81
N LEU A 298 27.21 -12.81 -1.35
CA LEU A 298 26.96 -14.08 -0.66
C LEU A 298 27.10 -15.28 -1.59
N TRP A 299 26.62 -15.14 -2.83
CA TRP A 299 26.54 -16.24 -3.78
C TRP A 299 27.84 -16.44 -4.58
N GLY A 300 28.67 -15.40 -4.70
CA GLY A 300 29.94 -15.40 -5.45
C GLY A 300 29.78 -15.26 -6.96
N GLU A 301 28.58 -15.50 -7.49
CA GLU A 301 28.17 -15.28 -8.88
C GLU A 301 26.75 -14.70 -8.91
N LYS A 302 26.25 -14.36 -10.10
CA LYS A 302 24.88 -13.86 -10.26
C LYS A 302 23.86 -14.95 -9.86
N PRO A 303 23.04 -14.74 -8.81
CA PRO A 303 22.03 -15.72 -8.44
C PRO A 303 20.98 -15.89 -9.56
N PRO A 304 20.49 -17.10 -9.82
CA PRO A 304 19.59 -17.38 -10.94
C PRO A 304 18.21 -16.69 -10.83
N PHE A 305 17.82 -16.31 -9.62
CA PHE A 305 16.58 -15.56 -9.34
C PHE A 305 16.77 -14.04 -9.34
N LEU A 306 18.00 -13.55 -9.49
CA LEU A 306 18.31 -12.13 -9.56
C LEU A 306 18.26 -11.69 -11.02
N ILE A 307 17.20 -10.98 -11.38
CA ILE A 307 16.97 -10.49 -12.75
C ILE A 307 17.68 -9.14 -12.88
N LEU A 308 18.94 -9.20 -13.28
CA LEU A 308 19.76 -8.07 -13.70
C LEU A 308 20.17 -8.27 -15.15
N ASP A 309 20.50 -7.21 -15.89
CA ASP A 309 21.25 -7.38 -17.14
C ASP A 309 22.76 -7.59 -16.88
N GLU A 310 23.54 -7.88 -17.93
CA GLU A 310 25.00 -8.09 -17.79
C GLU A 310 25.74 -6.81 -17.39
N GLY A 311 25.26 -5.64 -17.84
CA GLY A 311 25.81 -4.34 -17.47
C GLY A 311 25.55 -4.02 -16.00
N GLU A 312 24.29 -4.11 -15.57
CA GLU A 312 23.89 -3.93 -14.16
C GLU A 312 24.67 -4.87 -13.24
N PHE A 313 24.80 -6.14 -13.61
CA PHE A 313 25.58 -7.11 -12.84
C PHE A 313 27.06 -6.71 -12.75
N SER A 314 27.65 -6.28 -13.86
CA SER A 314 29.06 -5.84 -13.88
C SER A 314 29.27 -4.59 -13.01
N GLU A 315 28.38 -3.61 -13.10
CA GLU A 315 28.48 -2.36 -12.33
C GLU A 315 28.30 -2.59 -10.82
N LEU A 316 27.30 -3.41 -10.44
CA LEU A 316 27.06 -3.77 -9.04
C LEU A 316 28.19 -4.62 -8.46
N SER A 317 28.72 -5.58 -9.24
CA SER A 317 29.83 -6.43 -8.80
C SER A 317 31.09 -5.62 -8.57
N GLY A 318 31.44 -4.69 -9.48
CA GLY A 318 32.60 -3.81 -9.31
C GLY A 318 32.50 -2.91 -8.08
N LEU A 319 31.29 -2.54 -7.65
CA LEU A 319 31.07 -1.82 -6.39
C LEU A 319 31.14 -2.73 -5.16
N GLY A 320 30.77 -4.01 -5.31
CA GLY A 320 30.88 -5.02 -4.26
C GLY A 320 32.31 -5.38 -3.86
N ASP A 321 33.29 -5.05 -4.70
CA ASP A 321 34.71 -5.23 -4.39
C ASP A 321 35.21 -4.20 -3.35
N SER A 322 34.62 -3.01 -3.27
CA SER A 322 35.06 -1.95 -2.34
C SER A 322 34.35 -1.97 -0.98
N LEU A 323 33.22 -2.70 -0.88
CA LEU A 323 32.37 -2.78 0.30
C LEU A 323 32.36 -4.19 0.89
N GLU A 324 32.63 -4.37 2.17
CA GLU A 324 32.54 -5.66 2.86
C GLU A 324 31.10 -6.16 2.99
N TYR A 325 30.93 -7.47 3.14
CA TYR A 325 29.62 -8.10 3.34
C TYR A 325 28.86 -7.47 4.53
N TYR A 326 29.53 -7.28 5.66
CA TYR A 326 28.94 -6.68 6.87
C TYR A 326 28.57 -5.21 6.68
N GLU A 327 29.31 -4.47 5.85
CA GLU A 327 28.97 -3.07 5.53
C GLU A 327 27.67 -3.01 4.75
N ILE A 328 27.54 -3.82 3.69
CA ILE A 328 26.32 -3.88 2.87
C ILE A 328 25.12 -4.30 3.73
N GLN A 329 25.31 -5.31 4.60
CA GLN A 329 24.27 -5.77 5.52
C GLN A 329 23.81 -4.65 6.48
N ASN A 330 24.74 -3.90 7.06
CA ASN A 330 24.40 -2.78 7.94
C ASN A 330 23.72 -1.64 7.19
N MET A 331 24.23 -1.26 6.02
CA MET A 331 23.60 -0.24 5.18
C MET A 331 22.14 -0.61 4.88
N LEU A 332 21.89 -1.88 4.53
CA LEU A 332 20.54 -2.37 4.28
C LEU A 332 19.66 -2.31 5.54
N ASN A 333 20.18 -2.70 6.71
CA ASN A 333 19.44 -2.60 7.98
C ASN A 333 19.04 -1.16 8.32
N TYR A 334 19.89 -0.18 8.06
CA TYR A 334 19.57 1.24 8.28
C TYR A 334 18.51 1.74 7.30
N LEU A 335 18.60 1.34 6.03
CA LEU A 335 17.56 1.66 5.05
C LEU A 335 16.21 1.07 5.46
N LEU A 336 16.16 -0.20 5.83
CA LEU A 336 14.90 -0.84 6.24
C LEU A 336 14.28 -0.18 7.48
N ARG A 337 15.09 0.29 8.44
CA ARG A 337 14.60 1.03 9.62
C ARG A 337 14.11 2.44 9.31
N ALA A 338 14.55 3.02 8.21
CA ALA A 338 14.18 4.38 7.81
C ALA A 338 12.92 4.44 6.93
N GLU A 339 12.27 3.31 6.63
CA GLU A 339 11.11 3.25 5.73
C GLU A 339 9.99 4.22 6.16
N ASP A 340 9.63 4.21 7.43
CA ASP A 340 8.58 5.09 7.98
C ASP A 340 8.96 6.57 7.89
N LEU A 341 10.25 6.91 8.04
CA LEU A 341 10.73 8.29 7.94
C LEU A 341 10.68 8.80 6.50
N ILE A 342 11.00 7.93 5.54
CA ILE A 342 10.91 8.22 4.11
C ILE A 342 9.45 8.36 3.67
N GLY A 343 8.52 7.60 4.26
CA GLY A 343 7.08 7.77 4.04
C GLY A 343 6.45 8.93 4.80
N GLY A 344 7.22 9.60 5.67
CA GLY A 344 6.74 10.66 6.55
C GLY A 344 6.60 12.04 5.90
N PRO A 345 6.36 13.10 6.70
CA PRO A 345 6.10 14.45 6.20
C PRO A 345 7.33 15.16 5.62
N PHE A 346 8.55 14.66 5.89
CA PHE A 346 9.81 15.29 5.46
C PHE A 346 10.73 14.29 4.74
N PRO A 347 10.30 13.74 3.59
CA PRO A 347 10.97 12.61 2.94
C PRO A 347 12.36 12.98 2.40
N LYS A 348 12.55 14.21 1.90
CA LYS A 348 13.86 14.74 1.47
C LYS A 348 14.87 14.75 2.62
N ILE A 349 14.49 15.37 3.75
CA ILE A 349 15.36 15.46 4.94
C ILE A 349 15.68 14.05 5.46
N ALA A 350 14.69 13.16 5.49
CA ALA A 350 14.89 11.77 5.89
C ALA A 350 15.92 11.06 5.00
N LEU A 351 15.88 11.26 3.68
CA LEU A 351 16.83 10.68 2.75
C LEU A 351 18.26 11.23 2.93
N GLU A 352 18.40 12.53 3.11
CA GLU A 352 19.70 13.18 3.36
C GLU A 352 20.33 12.68 4.66
N VAL A 353 19.56 12.64 5.76
CA VAL A 353 20.01 12.11 7.05
C VAL A 353 20.37 10.63 6.94
N LEU A 354 19.59 9.85 6.20
CA LEU A 354 19.87 8.45 5.96
C LEU A 354 21.19 8.27 5.21
N PHE A 355 21.43 9.04 4.14
CA PHE A 355 22.71 9.03 3.43
C PHE A 355 23.89 9.36 4.36
N ILE A 356 23.76 10.40 5.21
CA ILE A 356 24.78 10.77 6.18
C ILE A 356 25.04 9.62 7.18
N ASN A 357 23.98 8.92 7.62
CA ASN A 357 24.12 7.75 8.50
C ASN A 357 24.87 6.61 7.81
N LEU A 358 24.57 6.33 6.54
CA LEU A 358 25.29 5.33 5.73
C LEU A 358 26.78 5.70 5.59
N TYR A 359 27.07 6.97 5.34
CA TYR A 359 28.44 7.50 5.33
C TYR A 359 29.15 7.33 6.68
N ASN A 360 28.51 7.69 7.80
CA ASN A 360 29.12 7.58 9.12
C ASN A 360 29.45 6.12 9.50
N LEU A 361 28.62 5.15 9.09
CA LEU A 361 28.91 3.73 9.28
C LEU A 361 30.19 3.30 8.55
N SER A 362 30.37 3.76 7.32
CA SER A 362 31.57 3.45 6.53
C SER A 362 32.85 4.06 7.15
N ARG A 363 32.76 5.14 7.94
CA ARG A 363 33.90 5.71 8.67
C ARG A 363 34.32 4.92 9.91
N LEU A 364 33.45 4.11 10.52
CA LEU A 364 33.85 3.27 11.67
C LEU A 364 34.98 2.29 11.30
N ARG A 365 35.13 1.99 10.00
CA ARG A 365 36.24 1.26 9.38
C ARG A 365 37.61 1.87 9.68
N ASP A 366 37.69 3.19 9.87
CA ASP A 366 38.94 3.89 10.19
C ASP A 366 39.28 3.82 11.67
N VAL A 367 38.30 3.82 12.58
CA VAL A 367 38.57 3.82 14.02
C VAL A 367 39.17 2.48 14.45
N GLU A 368 38.66 1.36 13.94
CA GLU A 368 39.18 0.02 14.24
C GLU A 368 40.58 -0.20 13.62
N LYS A 369 40.81 0.31 12.41
CA LYS A 369 42.15 0.36 11.79
C LYS A 369 43.12 1.27 12.55
N VAL A 370 42.68 2.42 13.06
CA VAL A 370 43.49 3.33 13.88
C VAL A 370 43.80 2.70 15.24
N MET A 371 42.83 2.02 15.87
CA MET A 371 43.05 1.26 17.10
C MET A 371 44.09 0.14 16.90
N SER A 372 44.03 -0.57 15.77
CA SER A 372 45.04 -1.58 15.41
C SER A 372 46.45 -0.97 15.22
N ARG A 373 46.55 0.26 14.71
CA ARG A 373 47.82 0.99 14.57
C ARG A 373 48.37 1.54 15.88
N VAL A 374 47.50 1.99 16.79
CA VAL A 374 47.85 2.49 18.13
C VAL A 374 48.32 1.33 19.03
N THR A 375 47.70 0.16 18.89
CA THR A 375 48.12 -1.07 19.59
C THR A 375 49.40 -1.68 19.02
N SER A 376 49.68 -1.54 17.73
CA SER A 376 50.95 -1.97 17.13
C SER A 376 52.10 -0.95 17.23
N GLY A 377 51.81 0.31 17.58
CA GLY A 377 52.76 1.44 17.47
C GLY A 377 53.42 1.90 18.77
N THR A 378 53.12 1.30 19.92
CA THR A 378 53.63 1.80 21.22
C THR A 378 54.74 0.93 21.78
N THR A 379 55.85 0.80 21.05
CA THR A 379 57.17 0.42 21.60
C THR A 379 58.30 1.09 20.81
N SER A 380 58.38 2.41 20.85
CA SER A 380 59.66 3.09 20.61
C SER A 380 59.75 4.40 21.38
N SER A 381 60.61 4.36 22.39
CA SER A 381 61.19 5.42 23.21
C SER A 381 61.10 6.87 22.70
N VAL A 382 60.56 7.75 23.56
CA VAL A 382 61.14 9.08 23.79
C VAL A 382 61.09 9.38 25.29
N THR A 383 62.24 9.24 25.94
CA THR A 383 62.56 9.91 27.22
C THR A 383 63.32 11.20 26.92
N SER A 384 63.19 12.17 27.83
CA SER A 384 63.83 13.51 27.93
C SER A 384 63.17 14.62 27.09
N SER A 385 62.90 15.84 27.58
CA SER A 385 62.94 16.48 28.90
C SER A 385 62.47 17.95 28.74
N VAL A 386 62.13 18.60 29.87
CA VAL A 386 62.11 20.08 30.12
C VAL A 386 60.76 20.82 30.09
N THR A 387 60.16 20.87 31.29
CA THR A 387 59.58 21.98 32.07
C THR A 387 59.44 23.42 31.52
N SER A 388 58.29 24.01 31.91
CA SER A 388 58.02 25.41 32.36
C SER A 388 57.51 26.44 31.37
N GLY A 389 56.36 27.06 31.72
CA GLY A 389 55.90 28.35 31.20
C GLY A 389 54.39 28.54 31.18
N VAL A 390 53.77 28.74 32.35
CA VAL A 390 52.42 29.30 32.50
C VAL A 390 52.49 30.79 32.21
N ASP A 391 51.55 31.35 31.44
CA ASP A 391 51.11 32.72 31.74
C ASP A 391 49.65 32.99 31.36
N THR A 392 49.00 33.67 32.29
CA THR A 392 47.57 33.90 32.47
C THR A 392 47.14 35.26 31.92
N THR A 393 45.93 35.34 31.35
CA THR A 393 45.20 36.58 31.01
C THR A 393 44.79 37.40 32.25
N PRO A 394 44.50 38.72 32.12
CA PRO A 394 43.09 39.18 32.31
C PRO A 394 42.61 40.48 31.56
N VAL A 395 41.37 40.41 31.02
CA VAL A 395 40.15 41.32 31.07
C VAL A 395 40.30 42.85 31.40
N SER A 396 40.05 43.81 30.48
CA SER A 396 38.82 44.64 30.11
C SER A 396 38.59 45.96 30.93
N PRO A 397 37.60 46.88 30.69
CA PRO A 397 36.90 47.47 29.49
C PRO A 397 36.61 49.04 29.55
N HIS A 398 35.80 49.58 28.58
CA HIS A 398 34.94 50.81 28.55
C HIS A 398 35.51 52.17 28.01
N ASP A 399 34.86 53.05 27.20
CA ASP A 399 33.44 53.45 27.02
C ASP A 399 33.05 54.22 25.71
N ASN A 400 31.72 54.23 25.42
CA ASN A 400 30.82 55.24 24.79
C ASN A 400 30.77 55.55 23.26
N GLU A 401 29.65 55.87 22.59
CA GLU A 401 28.17 55.73 22.75
C GLU A 401 27.47 56.39 21.52
N ALA A 402 26.32 55.85 21.05
CA ALA A 402 25.08 56.51 20.50
C ALA A 402 25.16 57.45 19.23
N ALA A 403 24.20 57.57 18.28
CA ALA A 403 22.80 57.15 18.08
C ALA A 403 22.29 57.41 16.62
N ARG A 404 21.12 56.81 16.30
CA ARG A 404 19.96 57.27 15.47
C ARG A 404 19.57 56.50 14.19
N GLU A 405 18.24 56.29 14.12
CA GLU A 405 17.42 55.42 13.28
C GLU A 405 16.99 56.03 11.92
N LEU A 406 16.72 55.12 10.96
CA LEU A 406 15.71 55.02 9.86
C LEU A 406 15.05 56.28 9.24
N PRO A 407 14.78 56.26 7.91
CA PRO A 407 13.42 55.92 7.46
C PRO A 407 13.29 55.15 6.11
N SER A 408 12.02 54.96 5.75
CA SER A 408 11.34 54.02 4.85
C SER A 408 11.31 54.31 3.34
N GLU A 409 10.92 53.25 2.61
CA GLU A 409 10.04 53.16 1.42
C GLU A 409 10.31 53.95 0.11
N ALA A 410 10.49 53.13 -0.94
CA ALA A 410 10.05 53.22 -2.33
C ALA A 410 9.60 54.57 -2.93
N HIS A 411 10.22 54.94 -4.07
CA HIS A 411 9.52 55.06 -5.36
C HIS A 411 10.49 55.15 -6.54
N THR A 412 10.22 54.33 -7.54
CA THR A 412 10.80 54.26 -8.89
C THR A 412 10.54 55.52 -9.71
N GLN A 413 11.53 56.01 -10.48
CA GLN A 413 11.32 56.46 -11.87
C GLN A 413 12.65 56.69 -12.63
N VAL A 414 12.64 56.28 -13.89
CA VAL A 414 13.76 56.19 -14.84
C VAL A 414 13.76 57.39 -15.80
N ARG A 415 14.96 57.92 -16.14
CA ARG A 415 15.42 58.41 -17.47
C ARG A 415 16.79 59.11 -17.28
N LYS A 416 17.81 59.01 -18.15
CA LYS A 416 17.80 59.19 -19.62
C LYS A 416 19.19 58.85 -20.24
N GLU A 417 19.18 58.27 -21.45
CA GLU A 417 20.05 58.45 -22.66
C GLU A 417 21.61 58.43 -22.53
N VAL A 418 22.40 57.82 -23.44
CA VAL A 418 22.65 58.24 -24.84
C VAL A 418 23.47 57.17 -25.66
N ARG A 419 23.05 56.94 -26.92
CA ARG A 419 23.71 56.56 -28.22
C ARG A 419 24.92 55.61 -28.37
N ARG A 420 24.82 54.72 -29.39
CA ARG A 420 25.53 54.74 -30.72
C ARG A 420 24.88 53.66 -31.67
N GLU A 421 24.32 54.03 -32.83
CA GLU A 421 24.85 53.90 -34.23
C GLU A 421 25.28 52.47 -34.63
N GLY A 422 24.93 51.83 -35.76
CA GLY A 422 24.15 52.07 -37.00
C GLY A 422 24.29 50.80 -37.89
N ALA A 423 23.28 50.33 -38.66
CA ALA A 423 23.14 50.39 -40.14
C ALA A 423 22.02 49.38 -40.57
N ARG A 424 20.90 49.76 -41.22
CA ARG A 424 20.54 49.70 -42.68
C ARG A 424 20.90 48.37 -43.36
N GLU A 425 20.00 47.58 -44.00
CA GLU A 425 18.94 47.80 -45.03
C GLU A 425 17.74 46.81 -44.81
N GLY A 426 16.49 46.89 -45.31
CA GLY A 426 15.78 47.83 -46.18
C GLY A 426 14.93 47.14 -47.29
N THR A 427 13.65 46.79 -47.04
CA THR A 427 12.46 46.85 -47.96
C THR A 427 11.22 46.18 -47.29
N LYS A 428 10.20 46.91 -46.81
CA LYS A 428 8.93 47.40 -47.46
C LYS A 428 7.89 46.28 -47.72
N GLU A 429 6.57 46.37 -47.44
CA GLU A 429 5.65 47.38 -46.86
C GLU A 429 4.23 46.72 -46.82
N GLY A 430 3.35 46.97 -45.83
CA GLY A 430 1.93 46.52 -45.92
C GLY A 430 1.04 46.37 -44.66
N ALA A 431 0.75 47.47 -43.97
CA ALA A 431 -0.49 47.83 -43.23
C ALA A 431 -1.31 46.83 -42.33
N LYS A 432 -1.26 47.12 -41.02
CA LYS A 432 -2.33 47.21 -39.98
C LYS A 432 -3.72 46.56 -40.22
N LYS A 433 -4.13 45.71 -39.26
CA LYS A 433 -5.17 46.00 -38.24
C LYS A 433 -5.32 44.82 -37.24
N THR A 434 -5.22 45.13 -35.95
CA THR A 434 -5.52 44.26 -34.80
C THR A 434 -7.04 44.13 -34.59
N PRO A 435 -7.54 42.96 -34.20
CA PRO A 435 -8.77 42.86 -33.41
C PRO A 435 -8.48 42.47 -31.96
N ALA A 436 -9.27 43.09 -31.08
CA ALA A 436 -9.25 42.95 -29.64
C ALA A 436 -9.82 41.61 -29.15
N GLU A 437 -9.42 41.31 -27.93
CA GLU A 437 -9.79 40.21 -27.02
C GLU A 437 -11.31 40.18 -26.72
N PRO A 438 -11.95 39.00 -26.61
CA PRO A 438 -13.38 38.88 -26.36
C PRO A 438 -13.73 38.95 -24.84
N PRO A 439 -14.92 39.47 -24.47
CA PRO A 439 -15.35 39.61 -23.08
C PRO A 439 -16.08 38.37 -22.55
N ALA A 440 -16.08 38.24 -21.21
CA ALA A 440 -16.85 37.25 -20.45
C ALA A 440 -18.37 37.47 -20.53
N PRO A 441 -19.20 36.41 -20.44
CA PRO A 441 -20.65 36.56 -20.45
C PRO A 441 -21.26 36.66 -19.04
N GLU A 442 -22.19 37.61 -18.92
CA GLU A 442 -23.10 37.83 -17.80
C GLU A 442 -24.27 36.83 -17.77
N LYS A 443 -24.89 36.78 -16.57
CA LYS A 443 -26.09 36.06 -16.16
C LYS A 443 -27.31 36.39 -17.02
N ASN A 444 -28.11 35.38 -17.35
CA ASN A 444 -29.57 35.52 -17.42
C ASN A 444 -30.31 34.20 -17.21
N ASN A 445 -31.40 34.31 -16.46
CA ASN A 445 -32.28 33.27 -15.96
C ASN A 445 -33.56 33.24 -16.84
N PRO A 446 -34.24 32.09 -17.04
CA PRO A 446 -35.66 32.10 -17.31
C PRO A 446 -36.45 31.41 -16.19
N SER A 447 -37.46 32.12 -15.72
CA SER A 447 -38.47 31.72 -14.75
C SER A 447 -39.47 30.73 -15.35
N ALA A 448 -39.80 29.68 -14.61
CA ALA A 448 -41.06 28.95 -14.74
C ALA A 448 -41.62 28.66 -13.33
N THR A 449 -42.81 29.19 -13.11
CA THR A 449 -43.61 29.26 -11.88
C THR A 449 -44.20 27.92 -11.45
N VAL A 450 -44.10 27.61 -10.15
CA VAL A 450 -44.97 26.67 -9.42
C VAL A 450 -45.39 27.34 -8.09
N PRO A 451 -46.69 27.36 -7.71
CA PRO A 451 -47.18 28.06 -6.51
C PRO A 451 -46.97 27.26 -5.20
N PRO A 452 -47.01 27.91 -4.02
CA PRO A 452 -46.79 27.24 -2.74
C PRO A 452 -48.10 26.64 -2.19
N ALA A 453 -48.04 25.36 -1.78
CA ALA A 453 -49.12 24.68 -1.08
C ALA A 453 -48.91 24.73 0.44
N VAL A 454 -49.87 25.39 1.07
CA VAL A 454 -50.30 25.46 2.46
C VAL A 454 -50.07 24.18 3.29
N ALA A 455 -49.57 24.35 4.52
CA ALA A 455 -49.58 23.34 5.57
C ALA A 455 -51.00 23.09 6.12
N PRO A 456 -51.35 21.85 6.49
CA PRO A 456 -52.38 21.63 7.47
C PRO A 456 -51.88 20.89 8.72
N SER A 457 -52.41 21.37 9.83
CA SER A 457 -52.36 20.90 11.20
C SER A 457 -52.98 19.51 11.38
N GLY A 458 -52.79 18.95 12.58
CA GLY A 458 -53.01 17.55 12.90
C GLY A 458 -54.44 17.03 12.80
N ILE A 459 -54.54 15.70 12.81
CA ILE A 459 -55.66 14.88 13.30
C ILE A 459 -55.03 13.57 13.80
N SER A 460 -55.29 13.25 15.08
CA SER A 460 -55.10 11.91 15.65
C SER A 460 -56.15 10.95 15.08
N PRO A 461 -55.86 9.63 15.07
CA PRO A 461 -56.88 8.75 15.60
C PRO A 461 -56.33 7.67 16.55
N SER A 462 -57.16 7.42 17.56
CA SER A 462 -57.02 6.44 18.62
C SER A 462 -57.37 5.01 18.14
N VAL A 463 -56.60 4.04 18.67
CA VAL A 463 -57.01 2.72 19.20
C VAL A 463 -57.82 1.78 18.31
N VAL A 464 -57.21 0.63 17.96
CA VAL A 464 -57.83 -0.71 18.09
C VAL A 464 -56.73 -1.75 18.41
N ASN A 465 -56.81 -2.38 19.59
CA ASN A 465 -56.14 -3.65 19.91
C ASN A 465 -57.10 -4.82 19.63
N PRO A 466 -56.58 -5.99 19.23
CA PRO A 466 -57.15 -7.26 19.69
C PRO A 466 -56.08 -8.20 20.29
N PRO A 467 -56.50 -9.28 20.98
CA PRO A 467 -55.94 -9.62 22.29
C PRO A 467 -55.09 -10.90 22.33
N GLY A 468 -54.23 -10.97 23.35
CA GLY A 468 -54.08 -12.13 24.24
C GLY A 468 -53.46 -13.42 23.66
N ALA A 469 -52.16 -13.61 23.91
CA ALA A 469 -51.56 -14.93 24.08
C ALA A 469 -50.61 -14.93 25.28
N LYS A 470 -50.80 -15.89 26.18
CA LYS A 470 -50.12 -16.09 27.47
C LYS A 470 -48.61 -16.36 27.32
N PRO A 471 -47.78 -16.04 28.34
CA PRO A 471 -46.35 -16.37 28.33
C PRO A 471 -46.13 -17.87 28.52
N LYS A 472 -45.23 -18.46 27.72
CA LYS A 472 -44.64 -19.79 27.98
C LYS A 472 -43.29 -19.61 28.66
N GLU A 473 -43.09 -20.45 29.66
CA GLU A 473 -41.94 -20.59 30.56
C GLU A 473 -40.58 -20.64 29.83
N GLU A 474 -39.61 -19.94 30.40
CA GLU A 474 -38.19 -20.23 30.20
C GLU A 474 -37.83 -21.55 30.90
N PRO A 475 -37.07 -22.46 30.26
CA PRO A 475 -36.29 -23.42 31.00
C PRO A 475 -35.00 -22.75 31.48
N SER A 476 -34.80 -22.76 32.80
CA SER A 476 -33.47 -22.62 33.37
C SER A 476 -32.60 -23.81 32.92
N PRO A 477 -31.28 -23.58 32.80
CA PRO A 477 -30.40 -24.51 33.52
C PRO A 477 -29.42 -23.75 34.40
N SER A 478 -29.55 -24.05 35.68
CA SER A 478 -28.49 -24.21 36.67
C SER A 478 -27.07 -24.30 36.11
N ALA A 479 -26.23 -23.34 36.50
CA ALA A 479 -24.84 -23.57 36.87
C ALA A 479 -24.48 -22.62 38.03
N ALA A 480 -23.95 -23.20 39.11
CA ALA A 480 -23.52 -22.56 40.34
C ALA A 480 -22.47 -21.43 40.13
N PRO A 481 -22.30 -20.50 41.09
CA PRO A 481 -21.63 -19.23 40.86
C PRO A 481 -20.12 -19.41 40.72
N ARG A 482 -19.56 -19.05 39.56
CA ARG A 482 -18.11 -18.85 39.43
C ARG A 482 -17.73 -17.57 40.19
N GLN A 483 -16.70 -17.68 41.03
CA GLN A 483 -16.13 -16.61 41.84
C GLN A 483 -15.89 -15.35 41.00
N ARG A 484 -16.27 -14.19 41.52
CA ARG A 484 -16.01 -12.88 40.90
C ARG A 484 -14.49 -12.67 40.87
N GLY A 485 -13.94 -12.41 39.68
CA GLY A 485 -12.51 -12.23 39.47
C GLY A 485 -11.94 -11.09 40.29
N THR A 486 -10.76 -11.31 40.87
CA THR A 486 -10.04 -10.34 41.73
C THR A 486 -8.74 -9.85 41.10
N THR A 487 -8.36 -10.36 39.92
CA THR A 487 -7.06 -10.08 39.30
C THR A 487 -7.15 -9.19 38.05
N ALA A 488 -6.06 -8.50 37.73
CA ALA A 488 -5.96 -7.66 36.53
C ALA A 488 -6.14 -8.47 35.22
N SER A 489 -5.62 -9.70 35.18
CA SER A 489 -5.72 -10.59 34.01
C SER A 489 -7.17 -10.98 33.71
N GLU A 490 -7.96 -11.31 34.74
CA GLU A 490 -9.38 -11.63 34.57
C GLU A 490 -10.20 -10.40 34.12
N PHE A 491 -9.80 -9.20 34.57
CA PHE A 491 -10.42 -7.96 34.10
C PHE A 491 -10.12 -7.69 32.62
N LEU A 492 -8.90 -7.95 32.15
CA LEU A 492 -8.54 -7.84 30.73
C LEU A 492 -9.32 -8.84 29.88
N GLU A 493 -9.49 -10.09 30.33
CA GLU A 493 -10.34 -11.07 29.62
C GLU A 493 -11.81 -10.64 29.57
N TYR A 494 -12.33 -10.05 30.63
CA TYR A 494 -13.67 -9.46 30.63
C TYR A 494 -13.79 -8.31 29.62
N LEU A 495 -12.77 -7.45 29.51
CA LEU A 495 -12.74 -6.36 28.55
C LEU A 495 -12.67 -6.85 27.11
N LYS A 496 -11.98 -7.96 26.80
CA LYS A 496 -11.98 -8.56 25.45
C LYS A 496 -13.39 -8.79 24.91
N VAL A 497 -14.33 -9.19 25.77
CA VAL A 497 -15.71 -9.48 25.39
C VAL A 497 -16.59 -8.24 25.43
N LYS A 498 -16.40 -7.35 26.41
CA LYS A 498 -17.33 -6.23 26.67
C LYS A 498 -16.88 -4.89 26.10
N SER A 499 -15.60 -4.69 25.87
CA SER A 499 -15.01 -3.50 25.25
C SER A 499 -13.68 -3.83 24.54
N PRO A 500 -13.74 -4.43 23.33
CA PRO A 500 -12.55 -4.93 22.62
C PRO A 500 -11.49 -3.85 22.35
N PHE A 501 -11.94 -2.62 22.07
CA PHE A 501 -11.05 -1.47 21.86
C PHE A 501 -10.22 -1.15 23.11
N ILE A 502 -10.85 -1.08 24.29
CA ILE A 502 -10.15 -0.78 25.54
C ILE A 502 -9.25 -1.94 25.95
N SER A 503 -9.66 -3.19 25.69
CA SER A 503 -8.79 -4.36 25.89
C SER A 503 -7.52 -4.25 25.06
N SER A 504 -7.63 -3.92 23.77
CA SER A 504 -6.48 -3.76 22.88
C SER A 504 -5.50 -2.68 23.36
N VAL A 505 -6.02 -1.57 23.92
CA VAL A 505 -5.20 -0.50 24.47
C VAL A 505 -4.49 -0.95 25.75
N LEU A 506 -5.19 -1.67 26.64
CA LEU A 506 -4.64 -2.10 27.92
C LEU A 506 -3.75 -3.36 27.85
N GLU A 507 -3.89 -4.19 26.82
CA GLU A 507 -3.05 -5.39 26.62
C GLU A 507 -1.58 -5.05 26.39
N SER A 508 -1.31 -3.86 25.87
CA SER A 508 0.05 -3.35 25.66
C SER A 508 0.62 -2.61 26.89
N LEU A 509 -0.16 -2.52 27.98
CA LEU A 509 0.16 -1.73 29.16
C LEU A 509 0.19 -2.61 30.41
N GLU A 510 0.99 -2.19 31.40
CA GLU A 510 0.99 -2.86 32.69
C GLU A 510 -0.19 -2.36 33.53
N VAL A 511 -1.12 -3.28 33.82
CA VAL A 511 -2.33 -3.02 34.62
C VAL A 511 -2.26 -3.80 35.92
N ARG A 512 -2.38 -3.10 37.05
CA ARG A 512 -2.36 -3.69 38.39
C ARG A 512 -3.65 -3.36 39.14
N VAL A 513 -4.08 -4.29 40.00
CA VAL A 513 -5.22 -4.09 40.90
C VAL A 513 -4.70 -4.21 42.33
N GLU A 514 -4.64 -3.09 43.05
CA GLU A 514 -4.15 -3.02 44.43
C GLU A 514 -5.15 -2.23 45.28
N ASP A 515 -5.57 -2.78 46.43
CA ASP A 515 -6.45 -2.13 47.41
C ASP A 515 -7.72 -1.46 46.84
N GLY A 516 -8.32 -2.05 45.80
CA GLY A 516 -9.52 -1.49 45.15
C GLY A 516 -9.25 -0.31 44.22
N LYS A 517 -7.99 -0.11 43.83
CA LYS A 517 -7.56 0.80 42.75
C LYS A 517 -7.16 -0.01 41.52
N LEU A 518 -7.50 0.52 40.34
CA LEU A 518 -6.98 0.03 39.07
C LEU A 518 -5.85 0.98 38.65
N ILE A 519 -4.62 0.49 38.72
CA ILE A 519 -3.41 1.23 38.38
C ILE A 519 -3.02 0.86 36.96
N ILE A 520 -2.96 1.84 36.07
CA ILE A 520 -2.57 1.68 34.67
C ILE A 520 -1.28 2.46 34.46
N LEU A 521 -0.20 1.75 34.15
CA LEU A 521 1.09 2.34 33.82
C LEU A 521 1.09 2.71 32.34
N LEU A 522 1.10 4.01 32.05
CA LEU A 522 1.10 4.54 30.69
C LEU A 522 2.53 4.73 30.19
N ASP A 523 2.81 4.24 28.99
CA ASP A 523 4.00 4.64 28.22
C ASP A 523 3.74 5.97 27.47
N LYS A 524 4.76 6.46 26.75
CA LYS A 524 4.64 7.72 25.97
C LYS A 524 3.58 7.62 24.86
N GLN A 525 3.37 6.45 24.28
CA GLN A 525 2.44 6.23 23.15
C GLN A 525 0.98 6.22 23.61
N TYR A 526 0.69 5.74 24.82
CA TYR A 526 -0.66 5.66 25.38
C TYR A 526 -1.00 6.78 26.39
N SER A 527 -0.18 7.84 26.42
CA SER A 527 -0.41 9.01 27.27
C SER A 527 -1.74 9.74 27.03
N PHE A 528 -2.38 9.54 25.86
CA PHE A 528 -3.71 10.07 25.55
C PHE A 528 -4.84 9.42 26.37
N VAL A 529 -4.65 8.20 26.89
CA VAL A 529 -5.69 7.43 27.60
C VAL A 529 -6.17 8.14 28.86
N LYS A 530 -5.29 8.86 29.57
CA LYS A 530 -5.67 9.68 30.74
C LYS A 530 -6.38 10.98 30.37
N GLN A 531 -6.29 11.43 29.11
CA GLN A 531 -6.85 12.69 28.63
C GLN A 531 -8.20 12.51 27.93
N ASP A 532 -8.51 11.30 27.44
CA ASP A 532 -9.79 11.00 26.80
C ASP A 532 -10.87 10.63 27.83
N ASN A 533 -11.80 11.54 28.05
CA ASN A 533 -12.92 11.36 28.98
C ASN A 533 -13.84 10.18 28.61
N ASN A 534 -13.96 9.82 27.33
CA ASN A 534 -14.78 8.68 26.92
C ASN A 534 -14.14 7.36 27.35
N ILE A 535 -12.83 7.23 27.16
CA ILE A 535 -12.06 6.05 27.56
C ILE A 535 -12.05 5.92 29.08
N VAL A 536 -11.78 7.00 29.80
CA VAL A 536 -11.78 7.00 31.28
C VAL A 536 -13.14 6.64 31.86
N ASN A 537 -14.23 7.19 31.31
CA ASN A 537 -15.59 6.90 31.79
C ASN A 537 -16.01 5.46 31.50
N GLU A 538 -15.69 4.95 30.33
CA GLU A 538 -15.97 3.55 29.98
C GLU A 538 -15.12 2.60 30.83
N LEU A 539 -13.85 2.91 31.10
CA LEU A 539 -13.00 2.16 32.03
C LEU A 539 -13.60 2.10 33.44
N LYS A 540 -14.05 3.24 33.99
CA LYS A 540 -14.71 3.29 35.30
C LYS A 540 -15.98 2.42 35.33
N LYS A 541 -16.81 2.54 34.29
CA LYS A 541 -18.05 1.78 34.17
C LYS A 541 -17.80 0.28 34.10
N ARG A 542 -16.82 -0.16 33.31
CA ARG A 542 -16.47 -1.59 33.17
C ARG A 542 -15.78 -2.13 34.41
N ALA A 543 -14.90 -1.36 35.04
CA ALA A 543 -14.30 -1.73 36.32
C ALA A 543 -15.38 -1.88 37.41
N ALA A 544 -16.32 -0.94 37.52
CA ALA A 544 -17.40 -1.04 38.49
C ALA A 544 -18.32 -2.26 38.24
N GLN A 545 -18.61 -2.57 36.98
CA GLN A 545 -19.40 -3.74 36.60
C GLN A 545 -18.67 -5.07 36.90
N PHE A 546 -17.36 -5.12 36.70
CA PHE A 546 -16.56 -6.33 36.91
C PHE A 546 -16.25 -6.58 38.38
N PHE A 547 -15.73 -5.58 39.10
CA PHE A 547 -15.35 -5.70 40.51
C PHE A 547 -16.55 -5.59 41.46
N GLY A 548 -17.72 -5.17 40.97
CA GLY A 548 -18.96 -5.06 41.74
C GLY A 548 -18.95 -3.98 42.82
N LYS A 549 -18.00 -3.04 42.74
CA LYS A 549 -17.83 -1.87 43.62
C LYS A 549 -17.21 -0.72 42.82
N GLU A 550 -17.34 0.52 43.28
CA GLU A 550 -16.60 1.62 42.64
C GLU A 550 -15.09 1.41 42.81
N VAL A 551 -14.37 1.55 41.70
CA VAL A 551 -12.92 1.37 41.63
C VAL A 551 -12.30 2.71 41.23
N THR A 552 -11.30 3.14 41.99
CA THR A 552 -10.55 4.36 41.69
C THR A 552 -9.53 4.06 40.60
N LEU A 553 -9.59 4.79 39.48
CA LEU A 553 -8.58 4.72 38.42
C LEU A 553 -7.37 5.58 38.77
N GLN A 554 -6.17 5.02 38.67
CA GLN A 554 -4.92 5.74 38.84
C GLN A 554 -4.03 5.51 37.62
N PHE A 555 -3.60 6.60 36.98
CA PHE A 555 -2.67 6.57 35.86
C PHE A 555 -1.29 6.99 36.35
N SER A 556 -0.28 6.18 36.10
CA SER A 556 1.12 6.45 36.44
C SER A 556 1.97 6.41 35.17
N GLU A 557 2.93 7.33 35.03
CA GLU A 557 3.85 7.34 33.90
C GLU A 557 5.01 6.37 34.16
N ALA A 558 5.35 5.54 33.18
CA ALA A 558 6.52 4.68 33.26
C ALA A 558 7.81 5.54 33.20
N ASN A 559 8.42 5.81 34.35
CA ASN A 559 9.72 6.49 34.42
C ASN A 559 10.86 5.52 34.09
N GLY A 560 11.49 5.70 32.91
CA GLY A 560 12.82 5.19 32.56
C GLY A 560 12.91 3.72 32.13
N PRO A 561 13.91 3.35 31.31
CA PRO A 561 14.10 1.97 30.86
C PRO A 561 14.47 1.09 32.05
N LYS A 562 14.05 -0.18 32.06
CA LYS A 562 14.61 -1.18 32.96
C LYS A 562 16.13 -1.19 32.75
N GLU A 563 16.90 -0.90 33.80
CA GLU A 563 18.26 -1.43 33.90
C GLU A 563 18.10 -2.94 34.04
N GLU A 564 18.07 -3.64 32.91
CA GLU A 564 18.17 -5.10 32.89
C GLU A 564 19.55 -5.45 33.43
N THR A 565 19.56 -5.95 34.67
CA THR A 565 20.80 -6.43 35.27
C THR A 565 21.23 -7.71 34.57
N LEU A 566 22.54 -7.96 34.53
CA LEU A 566 23.11 -9.16 33.91
C LEU A 566 22.47 -10.47 34.44
N ASP A 567 21.95 -10.44 35.68
CA ASP A 567 21.25 -11.55 36.32
C ASP A 567 19.90 -11.90 35.68
N ASP A 568 19.23 -10.93 35.04
CA ASP A 568 17.96 -11.16 34.34
C ASP A 568 18.19 -11.88 33.00
N TYR A 569 19.22 -11.50 32.26
CA TYR A 569 19.67 -12.22 31.05
C TYR A 569 20.12 -13.65 31.37
N VAL A 570 20.77 -13.86 32.52
CA VAL A 570 21.20 -15.21 32.95
C VAL A 570 20.01 -16.09 33.32
N LYS A 571 18.95 -15.52 33.92
CA LYS A 571 17.71 -16.28 34.20
C LYS A 571 16.94 -16.63 32.95
N GLU A 572 16.88 -15.72 31.99
CA GLU A 572 16.19 -15.95 30.72
C GLU A 572 16.95 -16.95 29.82
N ALA A 573 18.28 -16.87 29.80
CA ALA A 573 19.10 -17.88 29.14
C ALA A 573 18.93 -19.27 29.79
N LYS A 574 18.83 -19.36 31.11
CA LYS A 574 18.61 -20.66 31.80
C LYS A 574 17.23 -21.24 31.50
N SER A 575 16.19 -20.42 31.38
CA SER A 575 14.84 -20.91 31.05
C SER A 575 14.72 -21.36 29.59
N LEU A 576 15.46 -20.74 28.67
CA LEU A 576 15.45 -21.09 27.25
C LEU A 576 16.26 -22.35 26.92
N PHE A 577 17.26 -22.70 27.73
CA PHE A 577 18.13 -23.86 27.50
C PHE A 577 17.90 -25.06 28.45
N ASN A 578 16.91 -25.01 29.36
CA ASN A 578 16.57 -26.11 30.29
C ASN A 578 17.81 -26.68 31.03
N LEU A 579 18.62 -25.81 31.64
CA LEU A 579 19.74 -26.17 32.51
C LEU A 579 19.42 -25.94 33.99
#